data_AF-A0A7Y2VAZ7-F1
#
_entry.id   AF-A0A7Y2VAZ7-F1
#
_cell.length_a   1.000
_cell.length_b   1.000
_cell.length_c   1.000
_cell.angle_alpha   90.00
_cell.angle_beta   90.00
_cell.angle_gamma   90.00
#
_symmetry.space_group_name_H-M   'P 1'
#
loop_
_entity.id
_entity.type
_entity.pdbx_description
1 polymer ?
#
loop_
_entity_poly.entity_id
_entity_poly.type
_entity_poly.pdbx_seq_one_letter_code
_entity_poly.pdbx_strand_id
1 'polypeptide(L)'
;MKFILSFLLLTFSYTVLAQQAPEHIGKYTKKIETSEGVTFEYNLTLNHNGTFLFHYFDDKDAKYDVLNKNGKGKNQYGKGTWISNGKVISLKAIESIDIDKTHTLNLNKSKGRYITKSPRDKSDRVIEDAILIYDSGIPWVKRLKLIKTK
;
A
#
# COMPACT_ATOMS: atom_id res chain seq x y z
N MET A 1 18.34 -23.52 40.10
CA MET A 1 18.58 -22.30 39.28
C MET A 1 18.89 -22.66 37.82
N LYS A 2 18.02 -23.44 37.14
CA LYS A 2 18.19 -23.84 35.73
C LYS A 2 17.00 -23.48 34.83
N PHE A 3 15.88 -23.02 35.39
CA PHE A 3 14.69 -22.64 34.63
C PHE A 3 14.60 -21.13 34.32
N ILE A 4 15.42 -20.30 34.95
CA ILE A 4 15.42 -18.85 34.72
C ILE A 4 16.09 -18.50 33.37
N LEU A 5 17.05 -19.31 32.93
CA LEU A 5 17.78 -19.05 31.68
C LEU A 5 16.93 -19.35 30.42
N SER A 6 15.97 -20.28 30.49
CA SER A 6 15.07 -20.59 29.36
C SER A 6 13.97 -19.56 29.16
N PHE A 7 13.65 -18.75 30.17
CA PHE A 7 12.62 -17.69 30.03
C PHE A 7 13.16 -16.44 29.32
N LEU A 8 14.47 -16.20 29.37
CA LEU A 8 15.11 -15.04 28.73
C LEU A 8 15.22 -15.17 27.19
N LEU A 9 15.12 -16.39 26.66
CA LEU A 9 15.15 -16.66 25.22
C LEU A 9 13.79 -16.50 24.52
N LEU A 10 12.70 -16.31 25.27
CA LEU A 10 11.35 -16.20 24.69
C LEU A 10 10.89 -14.76 24.43
N THR A 11 11.64 -13.73 24.86
CA THR A 11 11.20 -12.33 24.73
C THR A 11 11.70 -11.63 23.46
N PHE A 12 12.48 -12.30 22.60
CA PHE A 12 13.07 -11.66 21.41
C PHE A 12 12.17 -11.60 20.17
N SER A 13 10.96 -12.17 20.22
CA SER A 13 10.03 -12.23 19.07
C SER A 13 9.21 -10.96 18.83
N TYR A 14 9.31 -9.93 19.67
CA TYR A 14 8.49 -8.70 19.54
C TYR A 14 9.17 -7.53 18.81
N THR A 15 10.37 -7.69 18.25
CA THR A 15 11.11 -6.57 17.64
C THR A 15 10.62 -6.13 16.24
N VAL A 16 9.63 -6.81 15.65
CA VAL A 16 9.12 -6.47 14.29
C VAL A 16 8.22 -5.23 14.29
N LEU A 17 7.55 -4.92 15.41
CA LEU A 17 6.67 -3.74 15.50
C LEU A 17 7.43 -2.40 15.54
N ALA A 18 8.72 -2.41 15.89
CA ALA A 18 9.55 -1.21 15.97
C ALA A 18 9.89 -0.59 14.60
N GLN A 19 9.51 -1.24 13.49
CA GLN A 19 9.74 -0.73 12.14
C GLN A 19 8.55 0.03 11.54
N GLN A 20 7.43 0.20 12.25
CA GLN A 20 6.25 0.91 11.72
C GLN A 20 6.10 2.27 12.39
N ALA A 21 6.21 3.33 11.60
CA ALA A 21 5.93 4.68 12.09
C ALA A 21 4.40 4.91 12.12
N PRO A 22 3.81 5.26 13.28
CA PRO A 22 2.36 5.42 13.41
C PRO A 22 1.75 6.41 12.42
N GLU A 23 2.47 7.45 12.05
CA GLU A 23 2.05 8.47 11.08
C GLU A 23 1.84 7.90 9.66
N HIS A 24 2.47 6.78 9.32
CA HIS A 24 2.31 6.14 8.02
C HIS A 24 1.06 5.27 7.92
N ILE A 25 0.44 4.91 9.04
CA ILE A 25 -0.76 4.08 9.08
C ILE A 25 -1.94 4.84 8.48
N GLY A 26 -2.78 4.13 7.72
CA GLY A 26 -4.01 4.68 7.16
C GLY A 26 -4.30 4.21 5.74
N LYS A 27 -5.35 4.81 5.17
CA LYS A 27 -5.80 4.57 3.79
C LYS A 27 -5.25 5.66 2.86
N TYR A 28 -4.74 5.24 1.71
CA TYR A 28 -4.20 6.11 0.67
C TYR A 28 -4.88 5.79 -0.65
N THR A 29 -5.29 6.82 -1.39
CA THR A 29 -6.08 6.66 -2.60
C THR A 29 -5.58 7.50 -3.76
N LYS A 30 -5.88 7.06 -4.97
CA LYS A 30 -5.80 7.87 -6.19
C LYS A 30 -6.95 7.47 -7.10
N LYS A 31 -7.61 8.47 -7.68
CA LYS A 31 -8.59 8.29 -8.75
C LYS A 31 -8.09 9.01 -9.98
N ILE A 32 -8.18 8.35 -11.13
CA ILE A 32 -7.84 8.93 -12.43
C ILE A 32 -9.06 8.72 -13.32
N GLU A 33 -9.54 9.79 -13.92
CA GLU A 33 -10.61 9.76 -14.92
C GLU A 33 -10.03 10.23 -16.25
N THR A 34 -10.27 9.48 -17.31
CA THR A 34 -9.84 9.84 -18.67
C THR A 34 -10.80 10.85 -19.28
N SER A 35 -10.41 11.51 -20.38
CA SER A 35 -11.33 12.35 -21.17
C SER A 35 -12.51 11.58 -21.73
N GLU A 36 -12.36 10.28 -21.92
CA GLU A 36 -13.41 9.36 -22.33
C GLU A 36 -14.25 8.89 -21.15
N GLY A 37 -13.94 9.35 -19.92
CA GLY A 37 -14.59 9.06 -18.63
C GLY A 37 -14.39 7.64 -18.11
N VAL A 38 -13.31 6.96 -18.52
CA VAL A 38 -12.85 5.71 -17.90
C VAL A 38 -12.21 6.06 -16.57
N THR A 39 -12.56 5.31 -15.52
CA THR A 39 -12.06 5.48 -14.17
C THR A 39 -11.07 4.39 -13.79
N PHE A 40 -9.94 4.81 -13.24
CA PHE A 40 -9.00 3.96 -12.52
C PHE A 40 -8.94 4.40 -11.06
N GLU A 41 -9.18 3.47 -10.13
CA GLU A 41 -9.10 3.71 -8.69
C GLU A 41 -8.04 2.84 -8.06
N TYR A 42 -7.22 3.45 -7.20
CA TYR A 42 -6.13 2.81 -6.49
C TYR A 42 -6.32 3.05 -5.00
N ASN A 43 -6.27 1.99 -4.20
CA ASN A 43 -6.37 2.05 -2.75
C ASN A 43 -5.21 1.26 -2.13
N LEU A 44 -4.46 1.88 -1.22
CA LEU A 44 -3.47 1.22 -0.37
C LEU A 44 -3.83 1.48 1.09
N THR A 45 -3.98 0.42 1.88
CA THR A 45 -4.17 0.52 3.32
C THR A 45 -2.94 -0.04 4.02
N LEU A 46 -2.32 0.76 4.88
CA LEU A 46 -1.26 0.31 5.80
C LEU A 46 -1.88 0.13 7.19
N ASN A 47 -1.99 -1.12 7.65
CA ASN A 47 -2.64 -1.48 8.91
C ASN A 47 -1.68 -1.39 10.11
N HIS A 48 -2.24 -1.16 11.30
CA HIS A 48 -1.50 -1.11 12.57
C HIS A 48 -0.70 -2.38 12.90
N ASN A 49 -1.14 -3.54 12.43
CA ASN A 49 -0.47 -4.82 12.66
C ASN A 49 0.66 -5.11 11.66
N GLY A 50 1.04 -4.13 10.83
CA GLY A 50 2.08 -4.31 9.83
C GLY A 50 1.67 -4.99 8.55
N THR A 51 0.38 -5.23 8.35
CA THR A 51 -0.12 -5.76 7.07
C THR A 51 -0.56 -4.63 6.14
N PHE A 52 -0.54 -4.86 4.83
CA PHE A 52 -1.13 -3.95 3.87
C PHE A 52 -2.17 -4.65 3.01
N LEU A 53 -3.10 -3.85 2.49
CA LEU A 53 -4.03 -4.24 1.42
C LEU A 53 -3.93 -3.23 0.28
N PHE A 54 -3.82 -3.73 -0.94
CA PHE A 54 -3.83 -2.94 -2.15
C PHE A 54 -4.99 -3.38 -3.03
N HIS A 55 -5.74 -2.43 -3.56
CA HIS A 55 -6.85 -2.65 -4.48
C HIS A 55 -6.71 -1.70 -5.68
N TYR A 56 -6.83 -2.28 -6.87
CA TYR A 56 -6.92 -1.58 -8.13
C TYR A 56 -8.26 -1.91 -8.79
N PHE A 57 -8.95 -0.87 -9.25
CA PHE A 57 -10.18 -0.97 -10.02
C PHE A 57 -10.03 -0.22 -11.35
N ASP A 58 -10.55 -0.83 -12.40
CA ASP A 58 -10.54 -0.34 -13.78
C ASP A 58 -11.93 -0.58 -14.39
N ASP A 59 -12.64 0.50 -14.72
CA ASP A 59 -14.00 0.40 -15.30
C ASP A 59 -14.02 0.32 -16.83
N LYS A 60 -12.87 0.22 -17.50
CA LYS A 60 -12.76 0.24 -18.97
C LYS A 60 -13.74 -0.73 -19.64
N ASP A 61 -13.76 -1.98 -19.20
CA ASP A 61 -14.65 -2.99 -19.77
C ASP A 61 -16.12 -2.72 -19.44
N ALA A 62 -16.42 -2.17 -18.27
CA ALA A 62 -17.79 -1.73 -17.94
C ALA A 62 -18.25 -0.56 -18.82
N LYS A 63 -17.30 0.26 -19.29
CA LYS A 63 -17.59 1.44 -20.11
C LYS A 63 -17.74 1.15 -21.59
N TYR A 64 -16.85 0.33 -22.18
CA TYR A 64 -16.85 0.06 -23.62
C TYR A 64 -17.59 -1.23 -24.02
N ASP A 65 -17.96 -2.10 -23.09
CA ASP A 65 -18.85 -3.24 -23.37
C ASP A 65 -20.32 -2.79 -23.47
N VAL A 66 -20.56 -1.89 -24.42
CA VAL A 66 -21.90 -1.41 -24.80
C VAL A 66 -22.69 -2.52 -25.52
N LEU A 67 -22.00 -3.55 -26.02
CA LEU A 67 -22.59 -4.63 -26.83
C LEU A 67 -23.12 -5.81 -26.00
N ASN A 68 -22.54 -6.15 -24.85
CA ASN A 68 -23.00 -7.30 -24.04
C ASN A 68 -23.69 -6.93 -22.71
N LYS A 69 -23.84 -5.64 -22.36
CA LYS A 69 -24.54 -5.14 -21.14
C LYS A 69 -24.09 -5.79 -19.80
N ASN A 70 -22.95 -6.49 -19.82
CA ASN A 70 -22.45 -7.30 -18.71
C ASN A 70 -21.00 -6.96 -18.36
N GLY A 71 -20.40 -5.95 -18.99
CA GLY A 71 -19.07 -5.46 -18.67
C GLY A 71 -18.98 -5.12 -17.18
N LYS A 72 -18.18 -5.90 -16.44
CA LYS A 72 -17.87 -5.61 -15.04
C LYS A 72 -16.48 -5.01 -15.00
N GLY A 73 -16.31 -3.93 -14.24
CA GLY A 73 -14.99 -3.37 -14.03
C GLY A 73 -14.05 -4.41 -13.41
N LYS A 74 -12.78 -4.33 -13.80
CA LYS A 74 -11.74 -5.27 -13.40
C LYS A 74 -11.23 -4.88 -12.02
N ASN A 75 -11.31 -5.83 -11.09
CA ASN A 75 -10.76 -5.69 -9.75
C ASN A 75 -9.49 -6.52 -9.62
N GLN A 76 -8.45 -5.94 -9.04
CA GLN A 76 -7.21 -6.64 -8.73
C GLN A 76 -6.77 -6.28 -7.31
N TYR A 77 -6.30 -7.28 -6.57
CA TYR A 77 -5.95 -7.11 -5.17
C TYR A 77 -4.54 -7.62 -4.89
N GLY A 78 -3.86 -6.99 -3.94
CA GLY A 78 -2.60 -7.44 -3.38
C GLY A 78 -2.63 -7.31 -1.86
N LYS A 79 -1.90 -8.17 -1.16
CA LYS A 79 -1.74 -8.13 0.29
C LYS A 79 -0.32 -8.49 0.69
N GLY A 80 0.01 -8.24 1.95
CA GLY A 80 1.29 -8.64 2.53
C GLY A 80 1.62 -7.83 3.76
N THR A 81 2.91 -7.63 4.00
CA THR A 81 3.44 -6.86 5.13
C THR A 81 4.13 -5.60 4.69
N TRP A 82 4.17 -4.61 5.57
CA TRP A 82 4.88 -3.36 5.35
C TRP A 82 5.72 -2.98 6.57
N ILE A 83 6.80 -2.28 6.28
CA ILE A 83 7.70 -1.68 7.26
C ILE A 83 8.06 -0.27 6.79
N SER A 84 8.60 0.52 7.71
CA SER A 84 9.10 1.86 7.43
C SER A 84 10.48 2.10 8.03
N ASN A 85 11.27 2.93 7.36
CA ASN A 85 12.53 3.46 7.86
C ASN A 85 12.62 4.93 7.48
N GLY A 86 12.45 5.81 8.48
CA GLY A 86 12.19 7.23 8.22
C GLY A 86 11.01 7.37 7.26
N LYS A 87 11.18 8.14 6.18
CA LYS A 87 10.12 8.35 5.16
C LYS A 87 10.00 7.21 4.14
N VAL A 88 10.78 6.14 4.23
CA VAL A 88 10.74 5.05 3.27
C VAL A 88 9.77 3.97 3.75
N ILE A 89 8.79 3.63 2.92
CA ILE A 89 7.88 2.50 3.12
C ILE A 89 8.35 1.35 2.24
N SER A 90 8.46 0.14 2.78
CA SER A 90 8.74 -1.07 2.01
C SER A 90 7.57 -2.03 2.13
N LEU A 91 7.08 -2.50 0.99
CA LEU A 91 6.03 -3.52 0.88
C LEU A 91 6.67 -4.86 0.57
N LYS A 92 6.15 -5.92 1.20
CA LYS A 92 6.60 -7.29 1.01
C LYS A 92 5.40 -8.21 0.88
N ALA A 93 5.33 -8.94 -0.22
CA ALA A 93 4.39 -10.02 -0.43
C ALA A 93 5.20 -11.32 -0.59
N ILE A 94 4.83 -12.35 0.17
CA ILE A 94 5.44 -13.68 0.09
C ILE A 94 4.54 -14.53 -0.79
N GLU A 95 5.08 -15.04 -1.90
CA GLU A 95 4.30 -15.73 -2.93
C GLU A 95 3.47 -16.90 -2.39
N SER A 96 4.01 -17.69 -1.46
CA SER A 96 3.31 -18.84 -0.87
C SER A 96 2.27 -18.49 0.21
N ILE A 97 2.16 -17.24 0.64
CA ILE A 97 1.31 -16.81 1.77
C ILE A 97 0.30 -15.75 1.33
N ASP A 98 0.79 -14.77 0.58
CA ASP A 98 0.07 -13.54 0.26
C ASP A 98 -0.59 -13.59 -1.13
N ILE A 99 -0.19 -14.51 -2.00
CA ILE A 99 -0.74 -14.65 -3.35
C ILE A 99 -1.74 -15.81 -3.36
N ASP A 100 -2.97 -15.51 -3.75
CA ASP A 100 -4.06 -16.48 -3.83
C ASP A 100 -5.03 -16.16 -4.98
N LYS A 101 -6.16 -16.87 -5.03
CA LYS A 101 -7.16 -16.71 -6.11
C LYS A 101 -7.75 -15.29 -6.18
N THR A 102 -7.79 -14.56 -5.07
CA THR A 102 -8.38 -13.21 -4.99
C THR A 102 -7.31 -12.12 -4.92
N HIS A 103 -6.13 -12.41 -4.37
CA HIS A 103 -4.99 -11.50 -4.24
C HIS A 103 -3.88 -11.92 -5.19
N THR A 104 -3.90 -11.40 -6.41
CA THR A 104 -2.97 -11.80 -7.48
C THR A 104 -1.85 -10.78 -7.73
N LEU A 105 -1.95 -9.57 -7.18
CA LEU A 105 -0.94 -8.53 -7.34
C LEU A 105 0.22 -8.74 -6.37
N ASN A 106 1.38 -9.09 -6.91
CA ASN A 106 2.60 -9.25 -6.16
C ASN A 106 3.38 -7.92 -6.02
N LEU A 107 3.20 -7.25 -4.89
CA LEU A 107 3.91 -6.01 -4.52
C LEU A 107 5.21 -6.28 -3.74
N ASN A 108 5.80 -7.47 -3.89
CA ASN A 108 7.05 -7.81 -3.21
C ASN A 108 8.19 -6.87 -3.64
N LYS A 109 8.94 -6.41 -2.64
CA LYS A 109 10.07 -5.47 -2.79
C LYS A 109 9.67 -4.10 -3.33
N SER A 110 8.38 -3.76 -3.41
CA SER A 110 7.95 -2.42 -3.79
C SER A 110 8.32 -1.42 -2.69
N LYS A 111 8.75 -0.23 -3.09
CA LYS A 111 9.16 0.84 -2.16
C LYS A 111 8.46 2.14 -2.48
N GLY A 112 8.04 2.82 -1.42
CA GLY A 112 7.42 4.12 -1.47
C GLY A 112 8.10 5.13 -0.56
N ARG A 113 7.85 6.41 -0.82
CA ARG A 113 8.24 7.52 0.05
C ARG A 113 6.99 8.17 0.61
N TYR A 114 6.91 8.26 1.93
CA TYR A 114 5.93 9.09 2.62
C TYR A 114 6.27 10.57 2.43
N ILE A 115 5.31 11.30 1.91
CA ILE A 115 5.36 12.74 1.66
C ILE A 115 4.47 13.37 2.72
N THR A 116 5.03 14.34 3.43
CA THR A 116 4.33 15.16 4.41
C THR A 116 5.07 16.49 4.52
N LYS A 117 4.39 17.52 5.02
CA LYS A 117 4.99 18.84 5.24
C LYS A 117 6.17 18.72 6.20
N SER A 118 7.28 19.37 5.87
CA SER A 118 8.42 19.42 6.78
C SER A 118 8.06 20.28 8.00
N PRO A 119 8.37 19.87 9.24
CA PRO A 119 8.21 20.73 10.42
C PRO A 119 9.02 22.05 10.34
N ARG A 120 10.07 22.05 9.50
CA ARG A 120 10.93 23.21 9.22
C ARG A 120 10.36 24.12 8.14
N ASP A 121 9.39 23.65 7.34
CA ASP A 121 8.72 24.46 6.34
C ASP A 121 7.65 25.33 7.02
N LYS A 122 7.91 26.64 7.06
CA LYS A 122 7.03 27.66 7.66
C LYS A 122 6.13 28.36 6.64
N SER A 123 6.18 27.97 5.36
CA SER A 123 5.30 28.55 4.34
C SER A 123 3.85 28.16 4.56
N ASP A 124 2.91 28.94 4.02
CA ASP A 124 1.47 28.63 4.10
C ASP A 124 1.02 27.53 3.13
N ARG A 125 1.96 26.89 2.42
CA ARG A 125 1.64 25.81 1.48
C ARG A 125 1.04 24.63 2.22
N VAL A 126 -0.08 24.13 1.70
CA VAL A 126 -0.71 22.89 2.14
C VAL A 126 -0.07 21.74 1.39
N ILE A 127 0.57 20.82 2.12
CA ILE A 127 1.14 19.59 1.56
C ILE A 127 0.32 18.43 2.10
N GLU A 128 -0.37 17.75 1.21
CA GLU A 128 -1.13 16.54 1.57
C GLU A 128 -0.19 15.39 1.87
N ASP A 129 -0.52 14.67 2.94
CA ASP A 129 0.13 13.40 3.24
C ASP A 129 -0.11 12.41 2.11
N ALA A 130 0.95 11.76 1.65
CA ALA A 130 0.86 10.85 0.51
C ALA A 130 1.95 9.79 0.55
N ILE A 131 1.77 8.71 -0.20
CA ILE A 131 2.82 7.74 -0.53
C ILE A 131 3.08 7.81 -2.03
N LEU A 132 4.33 8.10 -2.41
CA LEU A 132 4.81 7.93 -3.78
C LEU A 132 5.54 6.61 -3.90
N ILE A 133 4.96 5.62 -4.59
CA ILE A 133 5.62 4.35 -4.91
C ILE A 133 6.63 4.62 -6.02
N TYR A 134 7.93 4.58 -5.73
CA TYR A 134 8.98 4.87 -6.72
C TYR A 134 9.62 3.61 -7.29
N ASP A 135 9.44 2.46 -6.63
CA ASP A 135 9.95 1.17 -7.06
C ASP A 135 8.88 0.09 -6.90
N SER A 136 8.70 -0.74 -7.93
CA SER A 136 7.72 -1.83 -7.95
C SER A 136 7.99 -2.74 -9.15
N GLY A 137 7.81 -4.05 -8.96
CA GLY A 137 7.79 -5.01 -10.06
C GLY A 137 6.57 -4.87 -10.98
N ILE A 138 5.53 -4.16 -10.52
CA ILE A 138 4.32 -3.88 -11.30
C ILE A 138 4.46 -2.49 -11.96
N PRO A 139 4.60 -2.40 -13.31
CA PRO A 139 4.95 -1.14 -13.97
C PRO A 139 3.98 0.01 -13.73
N TRP A 140 2.67 -0.24 -13.74
CA TRP A 140 1.63 0.78 -13.54
C TRP A 140 1.48 1.24 -12.08
N VAL A 141 2.07 0.50 -11.13
CA VAL A 141 2.18 0.94 -9.72
C VAL A 141 3.40 1.85 -9.52
N LYS A 142 4.43 1.73 -10.38
CA LYS A 142 5.61 2.57 -10.28
C LYS A 142 5.25 4.02 -10.60
N ARG A 143 5.75 4.96 -9.79
CA ARG A 143 5.43 6.39 -9.79
C ARG A 143 3.98 6.74 -9.39
N LEU A 144 3.25 5.79 -8.80
CA LEU A 144 1.91 6.06 -8.27
C LEU A 144 2.01 6.88 -6.98
N LYS A 145 1.48 8.11 -7.01
CA LYS A 145 1.27 8.95 -5.81
C LYS A 145 -0.14 8.74 -5.29
N LEU A 146 -0.26 8.20 -4.08
CA LEU A 146 -1.51 7.92 -3.38
C LEU A 146 -1.67 8.91 -2.23
N ILE A 147 -2.77 9.66 -2.19
CA ILE A 147 -3.05 10.69 -1.17
C ILE A 147 -3.70 10.03 0.04
N LYS A 148 -3.25 10.38 1.25
CA LYS A 148 -3.82 9.87 2.50
C LYS A 148 -5.25 10.39 2.66
N THR A 149 -6.19 9.50 2.91
CA THR A 149 -7.56 9.87 3.27
C THR A 149 -7.56 10.44 4.69
N LYS A 150 -8.29 11.54 4.89
CA LYS A 150 -8.47 12.18 6.20
C LYS A 150 -9.39 11.37 7.09
#